data_AF-A0A2G4KDM1-F1
#
_entry.id   AF-A0A2G4KDM1-F1
#
_cell.length_a   1.000
_cell.length_b   1.000
_cell.length_c   1.000
_cell.angle_alpha   90.00
_cell.angle_beta   90.00
_cell.angle_gamma   90.00
#
_symmetry.space_group_name_H-M   'P 1'
#
loop_
_entity.id
_entity.type
_entity.pdbx_description
1 polymer ?
#
loop_
_entity_poly.entity_id
_entity_poly.type
_entity_poly.pdbx_seq_one_letter_code
_entity_poly.pdbx_strand_id
1 'polypeptide(L)'
;MIALSMSLALAGAGCTAKKAVVAGSDSAAALCALTQSEFSSWQATGGAGFVAPDSAATNLNTSCGFFKWGSQMFLWLTSQDATGTMNMFSPTFYTAVESTQTGSFELVRNPGGTVNALGSSRPATITFRARVNKPVILKTHTPAQLAAARADLDNLTDSTGQAGGGGVLVLDGAPVQVPGKAGYATYPVTYYTIQVNDVFAGLQANQTKVPYYNAPGSTKTFPTTLNEAQQIQTASGTTFADLNQLALELKSSWVDVAYLTPQQAKGLITIQGQVPAFTQSTTSTGLLTLAWDGVTTATRTLALVGIHVVGTVPGRPGMVWSTFESVFNSPDNTYSYINGNYNTQTNSCPSGANCLSTVPFSTSNSTPTIFYHGQAGTSTLPTSIVTTATSSDYNTAINSTSAKLVATNVVRYNPWGNQQPANPTVTDPVVQNNTMLLSLMQTLNPQLKSAGGRGVTLANYFQSGSIWSNNLIPNQTGAQQFGSLFAANTTMETFQQVSPSNSDPNATAQNCFSCHSIPTPPPGSTPSAGTGVSHVFPHVTASTASATQAKK
;
A
#
# COMPACT_ATOMS: atom_id res chain seq x y z
N MET A 1 -16.40 81.48 18.05
CA MET A 1 -16.69 80.16 18.66
C MET A 1 -15.45 79.30 18.48
N ILE A 2 -14.80 78.93 19.58
CA ILE A 2 -13.58 78.14 19.60
C ILE A 2 -14.00 76.67 19.52
N ALA A 3 -13.61 75.96 18.45
CA ALA A 3 -13.90 74.54 18.28
C ALA A 3 -12.63 73.71 18.47
N LEU A 4 -12.74 72.78 19.41
CA LEU A 4 -11.70 71.94 19.98
C LEU A 4 -11.26 70.84 18.98
N SER A 5 -9.95 70.66 18.89
CA SER A 5 -9.27 69.59 18.17
C SER A 5 -9.40 68.23 18.88
N MET A 6 -9.68 67.16 18.13
CA MET A 6 -9.40 65.79 18.56
C MET A 6 -8.92 64.94 17.38
N SER A 7 -7.65 64.58 17.45
CA SER A 7 -6.94 63.69 16.52
C SER A 7 -7.32 62.24 16.80
N LEU A 8 -7.75 61.49 15.78
CA LEU A 8 -7.96 60.04 15.87
C LEU A 8 -6.95 59.32 14.98
N ALA A 9 -5.99 58.65 15.62
CA ALA A 9 -5.01 57.80 14.98
C ALA A 9 -5.66 56.48 14.53
N LEU A 10 -5.64 56.19 13.23
CA LEU A 10 -5.92 54.85 12.71
C LEU A 10 -4.66 53.99 12.84
N ALA A 11 -4.63 53.11 13.82
CA ALA A 11 -3.69 52.00 13.87
C ALA A 11 -4.23 50.84 13.03
N GLY A 12 -3.57 50.56 11.91
CA GLY A 12 -3.72 49.31 11.17
C GLY A 12 -2.83 48.23 11.78
N ALA A 13 -3.40 47.04 12.02
CA ALA A 13 -2.80 45.70 11.90
C ALA A 13 -3.64 44.72 12.72
N GLY A 14 -4.09 43.64 12.07
CA GLY A 14 -4.81 42.56 12.74
C GLY A 14 -5.27 41.49 11.76
N CYS A 15 -4.32 40.77 11.16
CA CYS A 15 -4.61 39.47 10.55
C CYS A 15 -5.29 38.58 11.60
N THR A 16 -6.60 38.36 11.45
CA THR A 16 -7.31 37.36 12.23
C THR A 16 -6.98 36.00 11.63
N ALA A 17 -6.16 35.22 12.33
CA ALA A 17 -6.05 33.80 12.13
C ALA A 17 -7.46 33.19 12.24
N LYS A 18 -8.02 32.70 11.14
CA LYS A 18 -9.28 31.96 11.16
C LYS A 18 -9.05 30.70 12.00
N LYS A 19 -9.71 30.65 13.16
CA LYS A 19 -9.87 29.44 13.97
C LYS A 19 -10.31 28.30 13.05
N ALA A 20 -9.63 27.16 13.16
CA ALA A 20 -10.08 25.91 12.60
C ALA A 20 -11.54 25.67 13.02
N VAL A 21 -12.35 25.20 12.06
CA VAL A 21 -13.76 24.86 12.28
C VAL A 21 -13.87 23.96 13.50
N VAL A 22 -14.71 24.37 14.46
CA VAL A 22 -15.03 23.59 15.66
C VAL A 22 -15.63 22.27 15.18
N ALA A 23 -14.84 21.22 15.33
CA ALA A 23 -15.22 19.88 14.98
C ALA A 23 -16.25 19.40 16.02
N GLY A 24 -17.36 18.81 15.56
CA GLY A 24 -18.41 18.30 16.46
C GLY A 24 -17.87 17.24 17.42
N SER A 25 -18.68 16.84 18.41
CA SER A 25 -18.35 15.83 19.43
C SER A 25 -17.83 14.50 18.89
N ASP A 26 -18.10 14.19 17.62
CA ASP A 26 -17.78 12.92 16.96
C ASP A 26 -16.44 12.96 16.19
N SER A 27 -15.83 14.14 16.07
CA SER A 27 -14.53 14.29 15.39
C SER A 27 -13.38 13.70 16.19
N ALA A 28 -12.33 13.28 15.50
CA ALA A 28 -11.09 12.84 16.12
C ALA A 28 -10.32 14.04 16.66
N ALA A 29 -9.69 13.77 17.78
CA ALA A 29 -8.73 14.64 18.40
C ALA A 29 -7.59 14.98 17.40
N ALA A 30 -7.28 16.25 17.19
CA ALA A 30 -6.31 16.78 16.22
C ALA A 30 -4.81 16.45 16.50
N LEU A 31 -4.48 15.19 16.80
CA LEU A 31 -3.11 14.74 17.07
C LEU A 31 -2.21 14.72 15.83
N CYS A 32 -2.78 14.63 14.62
CA CYS A 32 -2.05 14.74 13.37
C CYS A 32 -2.83 15.49 12.29
N ALA A 33 -3.47 16.59 12.66
CA ALA A 33 -4.19 17.44 11.73
C ALA A 33 -3.27 18.04 10.65
N LEU A 34 -3.79 18.14 9.44
CA LEU A 34 -3.17 18.87 8.32
C LEU A 34 -3.79 20.26 8.21
N THR A 35 -2.99 21.29 8.44
CA THR A 35 -3.41 22.68 8.27
C THR A 35 -3.60 23.03 6.79
N GLN A 36 -4.36 24.08 6.51
CA GLN A 36 -4.53 24.58 5.14
C GLN A 36 -3.21 25.02 4.50
N SER A 37 -2.30 25.61 5.27
CA SER A 37 -0.98 26.00 4.78
C SER A 37 -0.11 24.79 4.42
N GLU A 38 -0.15 23.73 5.22
CA GLU A 38 0.57 22.49 4.90
C GLU A 38 -0.04 21.80 3.67
N PHE A 39 -1.37 21.70 3.58
CA PHE A 39 -2.01 21.13 2.39
C PHE A 39 -1.68 21.93 1.13
N SER A 40 -1.72 23.26 1.20
CA SER A 40 -1.36 24.12 0.07
C SER A 40 0.11 23.97 -0.34
N SER A 41 1.03 23.69 0.60
CA SER A 41 2.43 23.42 0.24
C SER A 41 2.64 22.06 -0.44
N TRP A 42 1.67 21.14 -0.32
CA TRP A 42 1.68 19.86 -1.02
C TRP A 42 1.18 19.98 -2.47
N GLN A 43 0.50 21.07 -2.83
CA GLN A 43 -0.05 21.24 -4.18
C GLN A 43 1.05 21.69 -5.17
N ALA A 44 1.05 21.09 -6.36
CA ALA A 44 1.95 21.48 -7.44
C ALA A 44 1.61 22.87 -7.99
N THR A 45 2.63 23.65 -8.32
CA THR A 45 2.45 24.97 -8.93
C THR A 45 1.86 24.82 -10.33
N GLY A 46 0.72 25.47 -10.60
CA GLY A 46 0.14 25.55 -11.95
C GLY A 46 -0.68 24.33 -12.42
N GLY A 47 -1.06 23.39 -11.55
CA GLY A 47 -1.85 22.23 -11.96
C GLY A 47 -2.58 21.48 -10.84
N ALA A 48 -3.33 20.44 -11.21
CA ALA A 48 -4.19 19.63 -10.32
C ALA A 48 -3.45 18.46 -9.61
N GLY A 49 -2.13 18.54 -9.51
CA GLY A 49 -1.26 17.50 -8.92
C GLY A 49 -0.65 17.90 -7.57
N PHE A 50 0.11 16.99 -6.99
CA PHE A 50 0.82 17.18 -5.73
C PHE A 50 2.33 17.04 -5.90
N VAL A 51 3.10 17.70 -5.05
CA VAL A 51 4.56 17.56 -4.98
C VAL A 51 4.95 16.49 -3.97
N ALA A 52 6.01 15.75 -4.27
CA ALA A 52 6.61 14.80 -3.35
C ALA A 52 7.19 15.50 -2.10
N PRO A 53 7.11 14.92 -0.88
CA PRO A 53 7.95 15.35 0.23
C PRO A 53 9.44 15.18 -0.10
N ASP A 54 10.33 15.98 0.46
CA ASP A 54 11.78 15.74 0.30
C ASP A 54 12.21 14.58 1.22
N SER A 55 12.19 13.34 0.72
CA SER A 55 12.51 12.16 1.52
C SER A 55 13.96 12.14 2.01
N ALA A 56 14.88 12.91 1.42
CA ALA A 56 16.28 13.02 1.86
C ALA A 56 16.49 14.06 2.97
N ALA A 57 15.60 15.07 3.06
CA ALA A 57 15.68 16.14 4.06
C ALA A 57 14.61 16.05 5.17
N THR A 58 13.56 15.25 4.98
CA THR A 58 12.46 15.17 5.95
C THR A 58 12.92 14.52 7.25
N ASN A 59 12.91 15.30 8.34
CA ASN A 59 13.15 14.77 9.67
C ASN A 59 11.89 14.06 10.19
N LEU A 60 11.86 12.73 10.05
CA LEU A 60 10.77 11.88 10.52
C LEU A 60 11.10 11.30 11.90
N ASN A 61 10.92 12.13 12.92
CA ASN A 61 11.12 11.77 14.34
C ASN A 61 9.80 11.50 15.09
N THR A 62 8.65 11.74 14.48
CA THR A 62 7.33 11.51 15.08
C THR A 62 6.44 10.68 14.17
N SER A 63 5.53 9.90 14.76
CA SER A 63 4.52 9.11 14.03
C SER A 63 3.69 9.98 13.08
N CYS A 64 3.28 11.18 13.53
CA CYS A 64 2.55 12.10 12.67
C CYS A 64 3.37 12.55 11.45
N GLY A 65 4.66 12.81 11.61
CA GLY A 65 5.55 13.08 10.49
C GLY A 65 5.54 11.96 9.46
N PHE A 66 5.64 10.70 9.91
CA PHE A 66 5.56 9.53 9.01
C PHE A 66 4.23 9.42 8.30
N PHE A 67 3.12 9.65 9.01
CA PHE A 67 1.79 9.60 8.40
C PHE A 67 1.61 10.71 7.35
N LYS A 68 2.04 11.93 7.65
CA LYS A 68 2.04 13.04 6.69
C LYS A 68 2.92 12.75 5.47
N TRP A 69 4.13 12.22 5.68
CA TRP A 69 5.02 11.79 4.57
C TRP A 69 4.35 10.74 3.69
N GLY A 70 3.76 9.70 4.29
CA GLY A 70 3.07 8.64 3.55
C GLY A 70 1.90 9.20 2.74
N SER A 71 1.07 10.05 3.36
CA SER A 71 -0.07 10.68 2.70
C SER A 71 0.35 11.58 1.54
N GLN A 72 1.38 12.41 1.73
CA GLN A 72 1.90 13.28 0.67
C GLN A 72 2.52 12.45 -0.47
N MET A 73 3.26 11.38 -0.15
CA MET A 73 3.76 10.43 -1.15
C MET A 73 2.62 9.78 -1.95
N PHE A 74 1.57 9.30 -1.29
CA PHE A 74 0.41 8.73 -1.98
C PHE A 74 -0.22 9.72 -2.97
N LEU A 75 -0.42 10.97 -2.54
CA LEU A 75 -0.97 12.03 -3.39
C LEU A 75 -0.06 12.35 -4.58
N TRP A 76 1.27 12.42 -4.37
CA TRP A 76 2.22 12.62 -5.46
C TRP A 76 2.26 11.42 -6.43
N LEU A 77 2.35 10.19 -5.92
CA LEU A 77 2.44 8.97 -6.74
C LEU A 77 1.19 8.75 -7.61
N THR A 78 0.03 9.17 -7.13
CA THR A 78 -1.26 9.09 -7.84
C THR A 78 -1.61 10.35 -8.64
N SER A 79 -0.79 11.40 -8.54
CA SER A 79 -0.89 12.58 -9.41
C SER A 79 -0.62 12.16 -10.85
N GLN A 80 -1.35 12.78 -11.78
CA GLN A 80 -1.27 12.47 -13.20
C GLN A 80 -0.65 13.62 -13.96
N ASP A 81 0.12 13.31 -15.00
CA ASP A 81 0.56 14.27 -16.00
C ASP A 81 -0.60 14.69 -16.93
N ALA A 82 -0.32 15.57 -17.90
CA ALA A 82 -1.30 16.03 -18.88
C ALA A 82 -1.89 14.90 -19.76
N THR A 83 -1.23 13.74 -19.81
CA THR A 83 -1.71 12.55 -20.54
C THR A 83 -2.55 11.63 -19.66
N GLY A 84 -2.73 11.93 -18.37
CA GLY A 84 -3.43 11.07 -17.43
C GLY A 84 -2.56 9.93 -16.88
N THR A 85 -1.24 9.96 -17.13
CA THR A 85 -0.31 8.94 -16.61
C THR A 85 0.07 9.29 -15.19
N MET A 86 -0.13 8.36 -14.25
CA MET A 86 0.26 8.58 -12.86
C MET A 86 1.78 8.58 -12.68
N ASN A 87 2.29 9.35 -11.73
CA ASN A 87 3.72 9.41 -11.43
C ASN A 87 4.34 8.03 -11.18
N MET A 88 3.65 7.14 -10.45
CA MET A 88 4.11 5.75 -10.25
C MET A 88 4.26 4.93 -11.55
N PHE A 89 3.59 5.33 -12.64
CA PHE A 89 3.67 4.73 -13.96
C PHE A 89 4.42 5.61 -14.98
N SER A 90 5.08 6.67 -14.52
CA SER A 90 5.90 7.53 -15.36
C SER A 90 7.27 6.90 -15.66
N PRO A 91 8.06 7.45 -16.62
CA PRO A 91 9.38 6.95 -16.95
C PRO A 91 10.42 6.98 -15.83
N THR A 92 10.16 7.68 -14.72
CA THR A 92 11.04 7.69 -13.53
C THR A 92 10.82 6.45 -12.64
N PHE A 93 9.88 5.59 -13.03
CA PHE A 93 9.58 4.31 -12.41
C PHE A 93 9.75 3.15 -13.39
N TYR A 94 9.95 1.98 -12.81
CA TYR A 94 10.07 0.68 -13.46
C TYR A 94 8.99 -0.22 -12.90
N THR A 95 8.37 -1.01 -13.78
CA THR A 95 7.51 -2.12 -13.37
C THR A 95 8.40 -3.35 -13.15
N ALA A 96 8.26 -4.00 -11.99
CA ALA A 96 8.89 -5.30 -11.73
C ALA A 96 8.02 -6.40 -12.36
N VAL A 97 8.54 -7.03 -13.41
CA VAL A 97 7.86 -8.09 -14.15
C VAL A 97 8.44 -9.44 -13.74
N GLU A 98 7.62 -10.28 -13.12
CA GLU A 98 8.03 -11.64 -12.74
C GLU A 98 7.94 -12.59 -13.95
N SER A 99 9.02 -13.34 -14.16
CA SER A 99 9.09 -14.47 -15.08
C SER A 99 8.24 -15.62 -14.57
N THR A 100 7.32 -16.12 -15.40
CA THR A 100 6.44 -17.23 -15.01
C THR A 100 7.17 -18.57 -14.87
N GLN A 101 8.38 -18.66 -15.43
CA GLN A 101 9.18 -19.89 -15.44
C GLN A 101 10.19 -19.95 -14.29
N THR A 102 10.76 -18.80 -13.91
CA THR A 102 11.90 -18.74 -12.97
C THR A 102 11.57 -18.05 -11.66
N GLY A 103 10.46 -17.31 -11.57
CA GLY A 103 10.13 -16.46 -10.42
C GLY A 103 11.10 -15.27 -10.24
N SER A 104 12.00 -15.05 -11.20
CA SER A 104 12.92 -13.92 -11.22
C SER A 104 12.22 -12.68 -11.77
N PHE A 105 12.72 -11.51 -11.39
CA PHE A 105 12.17 -10.23 -11.83
C PHE A 105 13.01 -9.62 -12.95
N GLU A 106 12.33 -8.97 -13.89
CA GLU A 106 12.90 -7.98 -14.78
C GLU A 106 12.37 -6.59 -14.40
N LEU A 107 13.26 -5.61 -14.25
CA LEU A 107 12.86 -4.21 -14.05
C LEU A 107 12.73 -3.54 -15.41
N VAL A 108 11.50 -3.24 -15.82
CA VAL A 108 11.18 -2.64 -17.12
C VAL A 108 10.78 -1.19 -16.91
N ARG A 109 11.53 -0.26 -17.51
CA ARG A 109 11.22 1.18 -17.44
C ARG A 109 9.83 1.42 -18.04
N ASN A 110 9.01 2.20 -17.35
CA ASN A 110 7.70 2.55 -17.88
C ASN A 110 7.83 3.50 -19.10
N PRO A 111 6.99 3.35 -20.13
CA PRO A 111 7.18 4.04 -21.41
C PRO A 111 6.94 5.56 -21.38
N GLY A 112 6.16 6.08 -20.42
CA GLY A 112 5.73 7.48 -20.36
C GLY A 112 4.68 7.84 -21.40
N GLY A 113 3.75 8.73 -21.04
CA GLY A 113 2.58 9.03 -21.85
C GLY A 113 1.48 7.96 -21.73
N THR A 114 0.25 8.37 -22.06
CA THR A 114 -1.00 7.63 -21.91
C THR A 114 -0.81 6.11 -22.03
N VAL A 115 -1.32 5.36 -21.05
CA VAL A 115 -1.53 3.90 -21.15
C VAL A 115 -2.43 3.50 -22.35
N ASN A 116 -2.88 4.50 -23.14
CA ASN A 116 -3.47 4.41 -24.47
C ASN A 116 -2.50 4.90 -25.56
N ALA A 117 -1.56 4.07 -26.02
CA ALA A 117 -0.99 4.12 -27.37
C ALA A 117 -0.25 2.82 -27.69
N LEU A 118 -0.95 1.68 -27.60
CA LEU A 118 -0.46 0.41 -28.16
C LEU A 118 -0.63 0.45 -29.70
N GLY A 119 0.32 1.11 -30.37
CA GLY A 119 0.47 1.13 -31.81
C GLY A 119 1.92 0.85 -32.21
N SER A 120 2.20 -0.40 -32.59
CA SER A 120 3.40 -0.93 -33.27
C SER A 120 4.78 -0.97 -32.55
N SER A 121 5.28 -2.23 -32.46
CA SER A 121 6.64 -2.78 -32.30
C SER A 121 7.66 -2.10 -31.36
N ARG A 122 7.82 -2.44 -30.08
CA ARG A 122 7.16 -3.36 -29.13
C ARG A 122 7.12 -2.57 -27.79
N PRO A 123 5.97 -2.07 -27.35
CA PRO A 123 5.87 -1.33 -26.09
C PRO A 123 5.86 -2.29 -24.88
N ALA A 124 6.62 -1.96 -23.84
CA ALA A 124 6.51 -2.60 -22.54
C ALA A 124 5.07 -2.46 -22.03
N THR A 125 4.36 -3.58 -21.92
CA THR A 125 2.97 -3.62 -21.47
C THR A 125 2.99 -3.89 -19.97
N ILE A 126 2.51 -2.94 -19.15
CA ILE A 126 2.33 -3.15 -17.71
C ILE A 126 1.30 -4.26 -17.56
N THR A 127 1.79 -5.46 -17.27
CA THR A 127 0.95 -6.63 -17.12
C THR A 127 0.68 -6.80 -15.64
N PHE A 128 -0.57 -6.62 -15.26
CA PHE A 128 -1.04 -6.90 -13.93
C PHE A 128 -1.12 -8.41 -13.74
N ARG A 129 -1.01 -8.86 -12.51
CA ARG A 129 -1.09 -10.28 -12.17
C ARG A 129 -2.18 -10.47 -11.13
N ALA A 130 -2.91 -11.59 -11.17
CA ALA A 130 -3.86 -11.91 -10.11
C ALA A 130 -3.19 -12.13 -8.74
N ARG A 131 -1.85 -12.13 -8.69
CA ARG A 131 -0.98 -12.13 -7.52
C ARG A 131 0.38 -11.50 -7.80
N VAL A 132 1.03 -10.97 -6.77
CA VAL A 132 2.48 -10.69 -6.82
C VAL A 132 3.14 -11.51 -5.71
N ASN A 133 3.90 -12.52 -6.12
CA ASN A 133 4.42 -13.56 -5.24
C ASN A 133 5.72 -13.13 -4.57
N LYS A 134 5.96 -13.64 -3.35
CA LYS A 134 7.34 -13.82 -2.87
C LYS A 134 7.85 -15.12 -3.48
N PRO A 135 9.07 -15.19 -4.00
CA PRO A 135 9.63 -16.48 -4.38
C PRO A 135 9.69 -17.35 -3.12
N VAL A 136 8.88 -18.40 -3.07
CA VAL A 136 9.20 -19.53 -2.22
C VAL A 136 10.45 -20.13 -2.85
N ILE A 137 11.55 -20.21 -2.11
CA ILE A 137 12.64 -21.12 -2.49
C ILE A 137 12.06 -22.53 -2.36
N LEU A 138 11.37 -22.97 -3.40
CA LEU A 138 10.96 -24.35 -3.61
C LEU A 138 12.21 -25.13 -3.99
N LYS A 139 13.06 -25.41 -3.01
CA LYS A 139 13.89 -26.60 -3.11
C LYS A 139 12.95 -27.80 -2.97
N THR A 140 12.54 -28.30 -4.15
CA THR A 140 12.07 -29.66 -4.43
C THR A 140 10.81 -30.13 -3.71
N HIS A 141 9.66 -30.04 -4.39
CA HIS A 141 8.52 -30.91 -4.12
C HIS A 141 8.11 -31.70 -5.36
N THR A 142 7.92 -33.00 -5.18
CA THR A 142 7.48 -33.92 -6.25
C THR A 142 5.95 -33.84 -6.45
N PRO A 143 5.41 -34.28 -7.61
CA PRO A 143 3.96 -34.30 -7.86
C PRO A 143 3.12 -35.00 -6.78
N ALA A 144 3.70 -35.99 -6.08
CA ALA A 144 3.03 -36.70 -4.98
C ALA A 144 2.86 -35.84 -3.71
N GLN A 145 3.82 -34.95 -3.42
CA GLN A 145 3.72 -34.01 -2.29
C GLN A 145 2.73 -32.87 -2.58
N LEU A 146 2.60 -32.47 -3.85
CA LEU A 146 1.57 -31.53 -4.31
C LEU A 146 0.14 -32.12 -4.25
N ALA A 147 0.01 -33.45 -4.38
CA ALA A 147 -1.26 -34.14 -4.20
C ALA A 147 -1.62 -34.32 -2.71
N ALA A 148 -0.63 -34.57 -1.85
CA ALA A 148 -0.82 -34.66 -0.40
C ALA A 148 -1.23 -33.32 0.24
N ALA A 149 -0.63 -32.20 -0.18
CA ALA A 149 -1.01 -30.85 0.26
C ALA A 149 -2.43 -30.42 -0.19
N ARG A 150 -3.02 -31.11 -1.18
CA ARG A 150 -4.41 -30.90 -1.62
C ARG A 150 -5.42 -31.79 -0.90
N ALA A 151 -4.96 -32.83 -0.20
CA ALA A 151 -5.81 -33.83 0.43
C ALA A 151 -6.00 -33.61 1.95
N ASP A 152 -5.23 -32.71 2.55
CA ASP A 152 -5.34 -32.34 3.96
C ASP A 152 -6.32 -31.15 4.10
N LEU A 153 -7.59 -31.47 4.36
CA LEU A 153 -8.66 -30.48 4.59
C LEU A 153 -8.58 -29.83 5.98
N ASP A 154 -7.79 -30.41 6.89
CA ASP A 154 -7.65 -29.94 8.28
C ASP A 154 -6.47 -28.96 8.45
N ASN A 155 -5.61 -28.80 7.43
CA ASN A 155 -4.49 -27.85 7.38
C ASN A 155 -4.77 -26.59 6.53
N LEU A 156 -6.03 -26.21 6.35
CA LEU A 156 -6.41 -24.94 5.72
C LEU A 156 -6.04 -23.70 6.59
N THR A 157 -5.38 -23.90 7.74
CA THR A 157 -4.92 -22.87 8.67
C THR A 157 -3.40 -22.68 8.61
N ASP A 158 -2.86 -22.35 7.45
CA ASP A 158 -1.63 -21.54 7.34
C ASP A 158 -1.60 -20.81 5.99
N SER A 159 -2.72 -20.10 5.74
CA SER A 159 -3.10 -19.55 4.45
C SER A 159 -2.21 -18.37 4.07
N THR A 160 -1.04 -18.67 3.54
CA THR A 160 -0.27 -17.73 2.75
C THR A 160 -1.14 -17.25 1.57
N GLY A 161 -1.17 -15.94 1.31
CA GLY A 161 -1.93 -15.14 0.31
C GLY A 161 -1.27 -13.76 0.24
N GLN A 162 -1.79 -12.73 -0.45
CA GLN A 162 -1.35 -11.30 -0.35
C GLN A 162 -0.37 -10.98 0.82
N ALA A 163 0.95 -10.97 0.54
CA ALA A 163 2.07 -10.90 1.51
C ALA A 163 2.78 -12.21 1.90
N GLY A 164 2.51 -13.33 1.21
CA GLY A 164 3.35 -14.52 1.33
C GLY A 164 2.84 -15.84 0.78
N GLY A 165 1.65 -15.92 0.15
CA GLY A 165 1.37 -17.11 -0.68
C GLY A 165 0.04 -17.30 -1.40
N GLY A 166 -0.52 -18.51 -1.27
CA GLY A 166 -1.57 -19.16 -2.07
C GLY A 166 -2.98 -18.57 -2.17
N GLY A 167 -3.44 -17.64 -1.33
CA GLY A 167 -4.80 -17.06 -1.38
C GLY A 167 -5.05 -16.08 -2.55
N VAL A 168 -6.28 -16.01 -3.05
CA VAL A 168 -6.73 -15.03 -4.06
C VAL A 168 -7.86 -14.19 -3.49
N LEU A 169 -7.74 -12.86 -3.58
CA LEU A 169 -8.81 -11.96 -3.17
C LEU A 169 -9.85 -11.88 -4.28
N VAL A 170 -11.06 -12.34 -3.97
CA VAL A 170 -12.20 -12.48 -4.90
C VAL A 170 -13.27 -11.48 -4.50
N LEU A 171 -13.80 -10.76 -5.49
CA LEU A 171 -14.97 -9.89 -5.37
C LEU A 171 -16.18 -10.55 -6.03
N ASP A 172 -17.37 -10.01 -5.79
CA ASP A 172 -18.57 -10.54 -6.44
C ASP A 172 -18.63 -10.15 -7.93
N GLY A 173 -19.17 -11.04 -8.76
CA GLY A 173 -19.28 -10.81 -10.20
C GLY A 173 -19.30 -12.08 -11.05
N ALA A 174 -19.70 -11.91 -12.31
CA ALA A 174 -19.67 -12.97 -13.33
C ALA A 174 -18.45 -12.80 -14.25
N PRO A 175 -17.86 -13.87 -14.80
CA PRO A 175 -16.73 -13.76 -15.72
C PRO A 175 -17.06 -12.93 -16.96
N VAL A 176 -16.12 -12.11 -17.41
CA VAL A 176 -16.28 -11.28 -18.63
C VAL A 176 -15.45 -11.88 -19.76
N GLN A 177 -16.11 -12.32 -20.82
CA GLN A 177 -15.46 -12.91 -21.99
C GLN A 177 -14.49 -11.92 -22.66
N VAL A 178 -13.43 -12.44 -23.28
CA VAL A 178 -12.47 -11.64 -24.04
C VAL A 178 -12.88 -11.59 -25.52
N PRO A 179 -13.21 -10.41 -26.08
CA PRO A 179 -13.57 -10.30 -27.49
C PRO A 179 -12.50 -10.88 -28.41
N GLY A 180 -12.91 -11.73 -29.35
CA GLY A 180 -12.02 -12.36 -30.34
C GLY A 180 -11.14 -13.49 -29.81
N LYS A 181 -11.27 -13.89 -28.53
CA LYS A 181 -10.51 -15.00 -27.93
C LYS A 181 -11.46 -16.02 -27.29
N ALA A 182 -11.99 -16.93 -28.11
CA ALA A 182 -12.93 -17.96 -27.65
C ALA A 182 -12.34 -18.79 -26.50
N GLY A 183 -13.14 -19.04 -25.46
CA GLY A 183 -12.74 -19.81 -24.29
C GLY A 183 -11.97 -19.02 -23.22
N TYR A 184 -11.60 -17.76 -23.48
CA TYR A 184 -10.91 -16.89 -22.53
C TYR A 184 -11.85 -15.86 -21.91
N ALA A 185 -11.74 -15.71 -20.58
CA ALA A 185 -12.46 -14.69 -19.82
C ALA A 185 -11.55 -14.04 -18.75
N THR A 186 -11.88 -12.83 -18.34
CA THR A 186 -11.40 -12.25 -17.09
C THR A 186 -12.36 -12.59 -15.96
N TYR A 187 -11.85 -12.67 -14.74
CA TYR A 187 -12.60 -13.09 -13.56
C TYR A 187 -12.58 -12.00 -12.46
N PRO A 188 -13.55 -12.01 -11.52
CA PRO A 188 -13.67 -11.04 -10.43
C PRO A 188 -12.64 -11.28 -9.33
N VAL A 189 -11.37 -11.08 -9.67
CA VAL A 189 -10.22 -11.20 -8.76
C VAL A 189 -9.48 -9.87 -8.65
N THR A 190 -8.77 -9.67 -7.55
CA THR A 190 -7.83 -8.56 -7.41
C THR A 190 -6.54 -8.83 -8.19
N TYR A 191 -6.06 -7.80 -8.87
CA TYR A 191 -4.79 -7.79 -9.60
C TYR A 191 -3.78 -6.90 -8.88
N TYR A 192 -2.50 -7.18 -9.08
CA TYR A 192 -1.41 -6.46 -8.43
C TYR A 192 -0.31 -6.10 -9.42
N THR A 193 0.45 -5.09 -9.03
CA THR A 193 1.66 -4.68 -9.73
C THR A 193 2.67 -4.10 -8.74
N ILE A 194 3.96 -4.17 -9.08
CA ILE A 194 5.04 -3.55 -8.31
C ILE A 194 5.74 -2.51 -9.16
N GLN A 195 5.94 -1.32 -8.59
CA GLN A 195 6.72 -0.25 -9.16
C GLN A 195 7.94 0.03 -8.28
N VAL A 196 9.09 0.28 -8.88
CA VAL A 196 10.28 0.79 -8.18
C VAL A 196 10.79 2.03 -8.90
N ASN A 197 11.34 3.01 -8.18
CA ASN A 197 11.83 4.22 -8.83
C ASN A 197 13.24 4.07 -9.43
N ASP A 198 13.68 5.09 -10.17
CA ASP A 198 15.02 5.16 -10.78
C ASP A 198 16.15 4.89 -9.79
N VAL A 199 16.05 5.35 -8.53
CA VAL A 199 17.09 5.16 -7.51
C VAL A 199 17.20 3.67 -7.12
N PHE A 200 16.08 3.00 -6.88
CA PHE A 200 16.05 1.56 -6.60
C PHE A 200 16.63 0.77 -7.79
N ALA A 201 16.10 1.02 -8.99
CA ALA A 201 16.50 0.29 -10.20
C ALA A 201 17.96 0.56 -10.57
N GLY A 202 18.42 1.80 -10.43
CA GLY A 202 19.80 2.20 -10.67
C GLY A 202 20.77 1.55 -9.70
N LEU A 203 20.40 1.43 -8.41
CA LEU A 203 21.20 0.71 -7.43
C LEU A 203 21.30 -0.76 -7.80
N GLN A 204 20.16 -1.40 -8.09
CA GLN A 204 20.11 -2.82 -8.47
C GLN A 204 21.01 -3.11 -9.67
N ALA A 205 20.94 -2.27 -10.71
CA ALA A 205 21.65 -2.48 -11.97
C ALA A 205 23.16 -2.16 -11.90
N ASN A 206 23.61 -1.34 -10.94
CA ASN A 206 24.98 -0.81 -10.89
C ASN A 206 25.68 -1.07 -9.55
N GLN A 207 25.22 -2.05 -8.76
CA GLN A 207 25.72 -2.33 -7.40
C GLN A 207 27.25 -2.31 -7.27
N THR A 208 28.00 -2.89 -8.21
CA THR A 208 29.47 -2.98 -8.17
C THR A 208 30.19 -1.65 -8.36
N LYS A 209 29.51 -0.63 -8.88
CA LYS A 209 30.06 0.70 -9.18
C LYS A 209 29.68 1.76 -8.13
N VAL A 210 28.76 1.45 -7.21
CA VAL A 210 28.26 2.42 -6.22
C VAL A 210 29.20 2.46 -5.01
N PRO A 211 29.89 3.58 -4.72
CA PRO A 211 30.92 3.62 -3.67
C PRO A 211 30.41 3.30 -2.26
N TYR A 212 29.33 3.93 -1.78
CA TYR A 212 28.80 3.69 -0.42
C TYR A 212 28.35 2.23 -0.25
N TYR A 213 27.79 1.65 -1.31
CA TYR A 213 27.35 0.27 -1.32
C TYR A 213 28.55 -0.69 -1.24
N ASN A 214 29.73 -0.31 -1.71
CA ASN A 214 30.95 -1.14 -1.66
C ASN A 214 31.99 -0.71 -0.63
N ALA A 215 31.69 0.29 0.20
CA ALA A 215 32.56 0.73 1.26
C ALA A 215 32.86 -0.42 2.25
N PRO A 216 34.08 -0.47 2.83
CA PRO A 216 34.39 -1.41 3.90
C PRO A 216 33.37 -1.30 5.05
N GLY A 217 32.80 -2.43 5.48
CA GLY A 217 31.79 -2.47 6.54
C GLY A 217 30.36 -2.10 6.12
N SER A 218 30.12 -1.83 4.83
CA SER A 218 28.77 -1.55 4.31
C SER A 218 27.81 -2.71 4.54
N THR A 219 26.63 -2.41 5.07
CA THR A 219 25.49 -3.35 5.22
C THR A 219 24.67 -3.49 3.93
N LYS A 220 25.18 -3.00 2.78
CA LYS A 220 24.52 -3.15 1.46
C LYS A 220 23.05 -2.71 1.49
N THR A 221 22.77 -1.51 1.99
CA THR A 221 21.42 -0.96 2.14
C THR A 221 21.00 -0.09 0.96
N PHE A 222 19.70 0.16 0.88
CA PHE A 222 19.15 1.28 0.10
C PHE A 222 19.68 2.63 0.64
N PRO A 223 19.75 3.68 -0.21
CA PRO A 223 20.27 4.98 0.18
C PRO A 223 19.35 5.65 1.19
N THR A 224 19.92 6.23 2.24
CA THR A 224 19.20 7.02 3.25
C THR A 224 19.55 8.50 3.21
N THR A 225 20.49 8.89 2.34
CA THR A 225 20.90 10.29 2.15
C THR A 225 20.92 10.67 0.68
N LEU A 226 20.81 11.96 0.41
CA LEU A 226 20.95 12.49 -0.95
C LEU A 226 22.31 12.15 -1.56
N ASN A 227 23.39 12.15 -0.76
CA ASN A 227 24.72 11.83 -1.26
C ASN A 227 24.82 10.37 -1.73
N GLU A 228 24.24 9.42 -1.00
CA GLU A 228 24.19 8.01 -1.41
C GLU A 228 23.36 7.84 -2.69
N ALA A 229 22.24 8.56 -2.82
CA ALA A 229 21.45 8.58 -4.05
C ALA A 229 22.23 9.16 -5.24
N GLN A 230 22.98 10.25 -5.05
CA GLN A 230 23.85 10.85 -6.08
C GLN A 230 24.94 9.89 -6.56
N GLN A 231 25.47 9.05 -5.67
CA GLN A 231 26.43 8.01 -6.03
C GLN A 231 25.79 6.95 -6.94
N ILE A 232 24.54 6.56 -6.68
CA ILE A 232 23.79 5.63 -7.55
C ILE A 232 23.54 6.27 -8.92
N GLN A 233 23.12 7.54 -8.93
CA GLN A 233 22.90 8.30 -10.18
C GLN A 233 24.19 8.34 -11.02
N THR A 234 25.32 8.66 -10.39
CA THR A 234 26.64 8.70 -11.03
C THR A 234 27.04 7.35 -11.60
N ALA A 235 26.86 6.27 -10.83
CA ALA A 235 27.16 4.91 -11.27
C ALA A 235 26.28 4.44 -12.45
N SER A 236 25.05 4.96 -12.52
CA SER A 236 24.08 4.66 -13.59
C SER A 236 24.34 5.43 -14.88
N GLY A 237 25.07 6.56 -14.81
CA GLY A 237 25.37 7.40 -15.97
C GLY A 237 24.15 8.16 -16.51
N THR A 238 23.09 8.30 -15.72
CA THR A 238 21.82 8.96 -16.09
C THR A 238 21.36 9.88 -14.97
N THR A 239 20.66 10.98 -15.28
CA THR A 239 20.05 11.85 -14.27
C THR A 239 18.71 11.30 -13.79
N PHE A 240 18.46 11.35 -12.48
CA PHE A 240 17.15 10.97 -11.90
C PHE A 240 16.38 12.24 -11.53
N ALA A 241 15.14 12.37 -12.01
CA ALA A 241 14.33 13.57 -11.79
C ALA A 241 13.94 13.73 -10.32
N ASP A 242 13.66 12.62 -9.63
CA ASP A 242 13.14 12.58 -8.27
C ASP A 242 14.18 12.06 -7.27
N LEU A 243 15.44 12.46 -7.43
CA LEU A 243 16.57 11.94 -6.64
C LEU A 243 16.39 12.09 -5.12
N ASN A 244 15.75 13.18 -4.69
CA ASN A 244 15.46 13.46 -3.28
C ASN A 244 14.43 12.50 -2.67
N GLN A 245 13.78 11.65 -3.48
CA GLN A 245 12.88 10.61 -2.99
C GLN A 245 13.60 9.35 -2.51
N LEU A 246 14.92 9.29 -2.69
CA LEU A 246 15.73 8.12 -2.35
C LEU A 246 15.14 6.85 -3.01
N ALA A 247 15.27 5.66 -2.43
CA ALA A 247 14.69 4.44 -3.00
C ALA A 247 13.21 4.30 -2.62
N LEU A 248 12.37 3.97 -3.62
CA LEU A 248 10.97 3.65 -3.46
C LEU A 248 10.65 2.26 -4.03
N GLU A 249 9.79 1.53 -3.34
CA GLU A 249 9.12 0.31 -3.81
C GLU A 249 7.62 0.43 -3.50
N LEU A 250 6.78 0.18 -4.49
CA LEU A 250 5.34 0.30 -4.41
C LEU A 250 4.71 -1.03 -4.77
N LYS A 251 3.65 -1.41 -4.05
CA LYS A 251 2.81 -2.54 -4.42
C LYS A 251 1.37 -2.08 -4.39
N SER A 252 0.65 -2.21 -5.51
CA SER A 252 -0.72 -1.73 -5.62
C SER A 252 -1.68 -2.86 -6.00
N SER A 253 -2.91 -2.82 -5.48
CA SER A 253 -4.02 -3.73 -5.77
C SER A 253 -5.09 -3.03 -6.60
N TRP A 254 -5.64 -3.76 -7.56
CA TRP A 254 -6.52 -3.27 -8.60
C TRP A 254 -7.66 -4.23 -8.85
N VAL A 255 -8.84 -3.73 -9.18
CA VAL A 255 -9.98 -4.55 -9.61
C VAL A 255 -10.54 -4.03 -10.93
N ASP A 256 -11.09 -4.90 -11.75
CA ASP A 256 -11.76 -4.49 -12.99
C ASP A 256 -13.06 -3.75 -12.65
N VAL A 257 -13.25 -2.56 -13.23
CA VAL A 257 -14.46 -1.73 -13.01
C VAL A 257 -15.73 -2.43 -13.49
N ALA A 258 -15.64 -3.45 -14.34
CA ALA A 258 -16.76 -4.26 -14.77
C ALA A 258 -17.48 -4.97 -13.61
N TYR A 259 -16.82 -5.14 -12.47
CA TYR A 259 -17.38 -5.77 -11.26
C TYR A 259 -17.77 -4.75 -10.18
N LEU A 260 -17.69 -3.46 -10.48
CA LEU A 260 -17.99 -2.39 -9.53
C LEU A 260 -19.36 -1.77 -9.77
N THR A 261 -19.98 -1.29 -8.70
CA THR A 261 -21.13 -0.39 -8.82
C THR A 261 -20.73 0.94 -9.47
N PRO A 262 -21.67 1.69 -10.09
CA PRO A 262 -21.36 2.99 -10.68
C PRO A 262 -20.75 3.99 -9.69
N GLN A 263 -21.17 3.95 -8.41
CA GLN A 263 -20.64 4.82 -7.36
C GLN A 263 -19.18 4.47 -7.04
N GLN A 264 -18.86 3.19 -6.87
CA GLN A 264 -17.49 2.73 -6.62
C GLN A 264 -16.59 3.07 -7.81
N ALA A 265 -17.02 2.76 -9.04
CA ALA A 265 -16.24 3.03 -10.25
C ALA A 265 -15.91 4.53 -10.43
N LYS A 266 -16.86 5.42 -10.14
CA LYS A 266 -16.65 6.88 -10.18
C LYS A 266 -15.80 7.39 -9.02
N GLY A 267 -15.85 6.70 -7.87
CA GLY A 267 -15.17 7.09 -6.64
C GLY A 267 -13.70 6.69 -6.57
N LEU A 268 -13.21 5.87 -7.51
CA LEU A 268 -11.85 5.31 -7.49
C LEU A 268 -10.97 5.87 -8.61
N ILE A 269 -9.66 5.87 -8.37
CA ILE A 269 -8.66 6.14 -9.40
C ILE A 269 -8.66 4.98 -10.37
N THR A 270 -8.77 5.27 -11.67
CA THR A 270 -8.80 4.26 -12.73
C THR A 270 -7.67 4.40 -13.73
N ILE A 271 -7.26 3.28 -14.31
CA ILE A 271 -6.28 3.18 -15.40
C ILE A 271 -6.74 2.13 -16.40
N GLN A 272 -6.22 2.18 -17.63
CA GLN A 272 -6.23 1.00 -18.50
C GLN A 272 -5.06 0.09 -18.12
N GLY A 273 -5.29 -1.21 -18.06
CA GLY A 273 -4.28 -2.20 -17.72
C GLY A 273 -4.52 -3.50 -18.46
N GLN A 274 -3.46 -4.30 -18.61
CA GLN A 274 -3.54 -5.63 -19.19
C GLN A 274 -3.55 -6.66 -18.07
N VAL A 275 -4.61 -7.45 -18.01
CA VAL A 275 -4.79 -8.51 -17.01
C VAL A 275 -4.75 -9.89 -17.66
N PRO A 276 -4.40 -10.94 -16.92
CA PRO A 276 -4.46 -12.31 -17.43
C PRO A 276 -5.88 -12.67 -17.85
N ALA A 277 -6.02 -13.32 -19.00
CA ALA A 277 -7.26 -13.95 -19.41
C ALA A 277 -7.15 -15.46 -19.18
N PHE A 278 -8.13 -16.03 -18.51
CA PHE A 278 -8.11 -17.42 -18.09
C PHE A 278 -9.04 -18.26 -18.95
N THR A 279 -8.63 -19.50 -19.19
CA THR A 279 -9.53 -20.59 -19.54
C THR A 279 -10.06 -21.24 -18.26
N GLN A 280 -11.25 -21.83 -18.32
CA GLN A 280 -11.83 -22.55 -17.18
C GLN A 280 -11.90 -24.06 -17.43
N SER A 281 -11.74 -24.83 -16.36
CA SER A 281 -12.07 -26.25 -16.33
C SER A 281 -12.67 -26.63 -14.98
N THR A 282 -13.26 -27.82 -14.89
CA THR A 282 -13.92 -28.32 -13.68
C THR A 282 -13.26 -29.61 -13.23
N THR A 283 -12.96 -29.73 -11.94
CA THR A 283 -12.44 -30.98 -11.36
C THR A 283 -13.48 -32.09 -11.41
N SER A 284 -13.07 -33.34 -11.19
CA SER A 284 -14.00 -34.47 -11.02
C SER A 284 -14.99 -34.28 -9.86
N THR A 285 -14.64 -33.44 -8.87
CA THR A 285 -15.48 -33.08 -7.73
C THR A 285 -16.34 -31.84 -7.97
N GLY A 286 -16.35 -31.27 -9.18
CA GLY A 286 -17.20 -30.13 -9.54
C GLY A 286 -16.62 -28.75 -9.19
N LEU A 287 -15.34 -28.66 -8.80
CA LEU A 287 -14.71 -27.39 -8.42
C LEU A 287 -14.16 -26.64 -9.64
N LEU A 288 -14.28 -25.31 -9.63
CA LEU A 288 -13.74 -24.45 -10.69
C LEU A 288 -12.22 -24.37 -10.60
N THR A 289 -11.57 -24.49 -11.75
CA THR A 289 -10.15 -24.21 -11.95
C THR A 289 -9.99 -23.26 -13.13
N LEU A 290 -9.07 -22.31 -12.99
CA LEU A 290 -8.74 -21.31 -14.00
C LEU A 290 -7.28 -21.46 -14.37
N ALA A 291 -6.95 -21.39 -15.65
CA ALA A 291 -5.58 -21.45 -16.13
C ALA A 291 -5.29 -20.32 -17.13
N TRP A 292 -4.21 -19.59 -16.86
CA TRP A 292 -3.60 -18.62 -17.75
C TRP A 292 -2.44 -19.29 -18.50
N ASP A 293 -2.31 -19.03 -19.79
CA ASP A 293 -1.25 -19.61 -20.64
C ASP A 293 0.08 -18.83 -20.56
N GLY A 294 0.16 -17.80 -19.72
CA GLY A 294 1.33 -16.93 -19.58
C GLY A 294 1.47 -15.86 -20.66
N VAL A 295 0.56 -15.80 -21.64
CA VAL A 295 0.66 -14.92 -22.82
C VAL A 295 -0.62 -14.13 -23.08
N THR A 296 -1.77 -14.78 -22.95
CA THR A 296 -3.06 -14.22 -23.33
C THR A 296 -3.58 -13.26 -22.26
N THR A 297 -3.62 -11.97 -22.61
CA THR A 297 -4.16 -10.92 -21.75
C THR A 297 -5.44 -10.31 -22.33
N ALA A 298 -6.12 -9.52 -21.51
CA ALA A 298 -7.21 -8.64 -21.89
C ALA A 298 -6.96 -7.22 -21.36
N THR A 299 -7.22 -6.21 -22.19
CA THR A 299 -7.24 -4.81 -21.74
C THR A 299 -8.51 -4.57 -20.94
N ARG A 300 -8.36 -4.09 -19.71
CA ARG A 300 -9.45 -3.74 -18.79
C ARG A 300 -9.22 -2.37 -18.17
N THR A 301 -10.31 -1.72 -17.81
CA THR A 301 -10.24 -0.52 -16.96
C THR A 301 -10.19 -0.99 -15.51
N LEU A 302 -9.08 -0.69 -14.84
CA LEU A 302 -8.81 -1.13 -13.48
C LEU A 302 -8.95 0.03 -12.51
N ALA A 303 -9.54 -0.22 -11.34
CA ALA A 303 -9.66 0.72 -10.24
C ALA A 303 -8.68 0.38 -9.11
N LEU A 304 -7.93 1.37 -8.62
CA LEU A 304 -7.02 1.22 -7.48
C LEU A 304 -7.83 0.99 -6.21
N VAL A 305 -7.62 -0.13 -5.55
CA VAL A 305 -8.31 -0.46 -4.28
C VAL A 305 -7.38 -0.34 -3.07
N GLY A 306 -6.07 -0.53 -3.24
CA GLY A 306 -5.10 -0.29 -2.18
C GLY A 306 -3.67 -0.21 -2.69
N ILE A 307 -2.78 0.33 -1.86
CA ILE A 307 -1.36 0.46 -2.18
C ILE A 307 -0.49 0.49 -0.93
N HIS A 308 0.60 -0.26 -0.95
CA HIS A 308 1.75 -0.05 -0.09
C HIS A 308 2.70 0.94 -0.77
N VAL A 309 3.04 2.00 -0.04
CA VAL A 309 4.06 2.99 -0.38
C VAL A 309 5.25 2.76 0.54
N VAL A 310 6.34 2.22 0.01
CA VAL A 310 7.54 1.87 0.78
C VAL A 310 8.72 2.73 0.31
N GLY A 311 9.39 3.41 1.24
CA GLY A 311 10.47 4.32 0.87
C GLY A 311 11.52 4.53 1.95
N THR A 312 12.76 4.78 1.55
CA THR A 312 13.86 5.15 2.46
C THR A 312 13.80 6.61 2.85
N VAL A 313 14.18 6.91 4.09
CA VAL A 313 14.28 8.25 4.69
C VAL A 313 15.54 8.31 5.56
N PRO A 314 15.96 9.48 6.08
CA PRO A 314 17.24 9.63 6.75
C PRO A 314 17.39 8.70 7.95
N GLY A 315 18.50 7.94 7.95
CA GLY A 315 18.82 6.98 9.02
C GLY A 315 17.91 5.74 9.07
N ARG A 316 17.05 5.49 8.08
CA ARG A 316 16.09 4.36 8.08
C ARG A 316 16.22 3.49 6.83
N PRO A 317 17.27 2.65 6.76
CA PRO A 317 17.48 1.77 5.62
C PRO A 317 16.45 0.63 5.52
N GLY A 318 15.71 0.33 6.60
CA GLY A 318 14.60 -0.63 6.60
C GLY A 318 13.32 -0.15 5.91
N MET A 319 13.34 1.09 5.40
CA MET A 319 12.22 1.80 4.77
C MET A 319 11.05 2.09 5.73
N VAL A 320 10.24 3.07 5.36
CA VAL A 320 8.93 3.35 5.95
C VAL A 320 7.89 2.73 5.04
N TRP A 321 6.94 2.00 5.60
CA TRP A 321 5.94 1.23 4.87
C TRP A 321 4.57 1.77 5.21
N SER A 322 3.90 2.41 4.26
CA SER A 322 2.59 3.03 4.46
C SER A 322 1.53 2.33 3.63
N THR A 323 0.42 1.96 4.24
CA THR A 323 -0.69 1.24 3.59
C THR A 323 -1.87 2.17 3.39
N PHE A 324 -2.38 2.21 2.16
CA PHE A 324 -3.57 2.96 1.77
C PHE A 324 -4.64 2.03 1.25
N GLU A 325 -5.88 2.29 1.64
CA GLU A 325 -7.06 1.52 1.25
C GLU A 325 -8.14 2.49 0.77
N SER A 326 -9.03 2.00 -0.10
CA SER A 326 -10.26 2.73 -0.39
C SER A 326 -11.31 2.50 0.70
N VAL A 327 -12.12 3.53 0.96
CA VAL A 327 -13.33 3.43 1.78
C VAL A 327 -14.35 2.42 1.23
N PHE A 328 -14.26 2.06 -0.07
CA PHE A 328 -15.16 1.09 -0.70
C PHE A 328 -14.79 -0.37 -0.47
N ASN A 329 -13.59 -0.67 0.05
CA ASN A 329 -13.07 -2.04 0.04
C ASN A 329 -13.88 -3.00 0.92
N SER A 330 -13.99 -2.68 2.19
CA SER A 330 -14.54 -3.56 3.22
C SER A 330 -15.08 -2.73 4.38
N PRO A 331 -16.05 -3.24 5.17
CA PRO A 331 -16.42 -2.63 6.43
C PRO A 331 -15.27 -2.72 7.44
N ASP A 332 -15.24 -1.79 8.38
CA ASP A 332 -14.25 -1.71 9.45
C ASP A 332 -14.75 -2.41 10.72
N ASN A 333 -13.88 -3.19 11.37
CA ASN A 333 -14.13 -3.69 12.72
C ASN A 333 -14.18 -2.52 13.74
N THR A 334 -14.74 -2.76 14.93
CA THR A 334 -14.77 -1.76 16.00
C THR A 334 -13.37 -1.27 16.34
N TYR A 335 -13.20 0.04 16.51
CA TYR A 335 -11.94 0.65 16.97
C TYR A 335 -12.17 1.85 17.89
N SER A 336 -11.17 2.16 18.70
CA SER A 336 -11.18 3.26 19.67
C SER A 336 -10.29 4.42 19.24
N TYR A 337 -10.71 5.65 19.53
CA TYR A 337 -9.94 6.88 19.26
C TYR A 337 -10.26 7.95 20.31
N ILE A 338 -9.41 8.97 20.41
CA ILE A 338 -9.66 10.15 21.24
C ILE A 338 -10.56 11.10 20.45
N ASN A 339 -11.55 11.72 21.07
CA ASN A 339 -12.44 12.66 20.40
C ASN A 339 -11.94 14.12 20.47
N GLY A 340 -12.55 15.01 19.67
CA GLY A 340 -12.15 16.41 19.52
C GLY A 340 -12.35 17.30 20.76
N ASN A 341 -13.04 16.81 21.80
CA ASN A 341 -13.39 17.59 22.99
C ASN A 341 -12.31 17.51 24.08
N TYR A 342 -11.03 17.66 23.74
CA TYR A 342 -9.91 17.64 24.70
C TYR A 342 -9.99 18.75 25.77
N ASN A 343 -10.99 18.73 26.66
CA ASN A 343 -11.28 19.84 27.56
C ASN A 343 -10.05 20.18 28.43
N THR A 344 -9.83 21.46 28.76
CA THR A 344 -8.54 21.99 29.26
C THR A 344 -8.56 22.60 30.69
N GLN A 345 -7.53 22.29 31.50
CA GLN A 345 -7.05 22.94 32.76
C GLN A 345 -7.81 22.84 34.10
N THR A 346 -9.13 22.63 34.16
CA THR A 346 -9.73 21.82 35.25
C THR A 346 -9.78 20.33 34.87
N ASN A 347 -9.18 20.05 33.72
CA ASN A 347 -9.43 18.96 32.80
C ASN A 347 -8.11 18.29 32.42
N SER A 348 -7.57 17.48 33.33
CA SER A 348 -6.96 16.23 32.89
C SER A 348 -8.11 15.29 32.49
N CYS A 349 -7.96 14.52 31.41
CA CYS A 349 -8.87 13.38 31.20
C CYS A 349 -8.82 12.55 32.49
N PRO A 350 -9.91 12.44 33.28
CA PRO A 350 -9.84 11.85 34.60
C PRO A 350 -9.28 10.43 34.50
N SER A 351 -8.37 10.07 35.40
CA SER A 351 -7.93 8.67 35.53
C SER A 351 -9.17 7.80 35.73
N GLY A 352 -9.57 7.05 34.69
CA GLY A 352 -10.73 6.16 34.69
C GLY A 352 -12.03 6.67 34.04
N ALA A 353 -12.05 7.70 33.17
CA ALA A 353 -13.29 8.13 32.47
C ALA A 353 -13.14 8.43 30.95
N ASN A 354 -14.26 8.27 30.22
CA ASN A 354 -14.43 8.17 28.76
C ASN A 354 -14.16 9.46 27.95
N CYS A 355 -12.89 9.81 27.74
CA CYS A 355 -12.47 10.73 26.66
C CYS A 355 -12.25 10.01 25.31
N LEU A 356 -12.57 8.73 25.28
CA LEU A 356 -12.49 7.86 24.12
C LEU A 356 -13.85 7.74 23.47
N SER A 357 -13.85 7.82 22.15
CA SER A 357 -14.98 7.43 21.32
C SER A 357 -14.65 6.10 20.65
N THR A 358 -15.68 5.28 20.45
CA THR A 358 -15.59 4.04 19.68
C THR A 358 -16.43 4.18 18.43
N VAL A 359 -15.88 3.76 17.30
CA VAL A 359 -16.70 3.50 16.12
C VAL A 359 -17.17 2.06 16.26
N PRO A 360 -18.46 1.81 16.54
CA PRO A 360 -18.96 0.44 16.61
C PRO A 360 -18.75 -0.23 15.26
N PHE A 361 -18.61 -1.56 15.26
CA PHE A 361 -18.61 -2.33 14.03
C PHE A 361 -19.78 -1.91 13.15
N SER A 362 -19.45 -1.33 12.00
CA SER A 362 -20.46 -0.95 11.02
C SER A 362 -20.94 -2.23 10.37
N THR A 363 -22.13 -2.69 10.76
CA THR A 363 -22.87 -3.64 9.94
C THR A 363 -23.12 -2.93 8.60
N SER A 364 -22.86 -3.63 7.48
CA SER A 364 -22.76 -3.15 6.07
C SER A 364 -23.96 -2.37 5.50
N ASN A 365 -24.87 -1.90 6.35
CA ASN A 365 -26.24 -1.48 6.11
C ASN A 365 -26.42 -0.25 5.21
N SER A 366 -25.36 0.30 4.62
CA SER A 366 -25.46 1.55 3.85
C SER A 366 -24.68 1.58 2.54
N THR A 367 -23.79 0.63 2.25
CA THR A 367 -23.04 0.64 0.98
C THR A 367 -22.55 -0.76 0.60
N PRO A 368 -22.76 -1.22 -0.65
CA PRO A 368 -22.03 -2.38 -1.16
C PRO A 368 -20.53 -2.07 -1.08
N THR A 369 -19.79 -2.94 -0.40
CA THR A 369 -18.33 -2.89 -0.42
C THR A 369 -17.80 -3.88 -1.45
N ILE A 370 -16.57 -3.69 -1.89
CA ILE A 370 -15.98 -4.48 -2.98
C ILE A 370 -15.73 -5.93 -2.54
N PHE A 371 -15.31 -6.14 -1.29
CA PHE A 371 -14.84 -7.45 -0.82
C PHE A 371 -15.73 -8.09 0.25
N TYR A 372 -16.84 -7.47 0.65
CA TYR A 372 -17.80 -8.02 1.61
C TYR A 372 -19.18 -8.25 0.98
N HIS A 373 -19.67 -9.48 1.10
CA HIS A 373 -20.95 -9.94 0.55
C HIS A 373 -21.91 -10.43 1.67
N GLY A 374 -21.78 -9.91 2.90
CA GLY A 374 -22.75 -10.16 3.97
C GLY A 374 -24.07 -9.39 3.75
N GLN A 375 -25.17 -9.88 4.33
CA GLN A 375 -26.48 -9.23 4.26
C GLN A 375 -26.60 -8.08 5.27
N ALA A 376 -27.31 -7.02 4.89
CA ALA A 376 -27.61 -5.91 5.79
C ALA A 376 -28.36 -6.40 7.04
N GLY A 377 -27.92 -5.98 8.24
CA GLY A 377 -28.57 -6.32 9.50
C GLY A 377 -28.43 -7.79 9.97
N THR A 378 -27.71 -8.66 9.26
CA THR A 378 -27.46 -10.03 9.74
C THR A 378 -26.28 -10.07 10.71
N SER A 379 -26.45 -10.76 11.85
CA SER A 379 -25.42 -10.93 12.89
C SER A 379 -24.31 -11.92 12.52
N THR A 380 -24.14 -12.25 11.23
CA THR A 380 -23.07 -13.15 10.80
C THR A 380 -21.74 -12.53 11.20
N LEU A 381 -21.06 -13.21 12.12
CA LEU A 381 -19.80 -12.75 12.69
C LEU A 381 -18.80 -12.46 11.55
N PRO A 382 -18.24 -11.23 11.49
CA PRO A 382 -17.20 -10.82 10.54
C PRO A 382 -15.87 -11.60 10.62
N THR A 383 -15.82 -12.72 11.33
CA THR A 383 -14.60 -13.24 11.96
C THR A 383 -13.76 -14.16 11.09
N SER A 384 -14.08 -14.35 9.81
CA SER A 384 -13.17 -15.05 8.91
C SER A 384 -13.22 -14.44 7.52
N ILE A 385 -12.12 -13.80 7.12
CA ILE A 385 -11.71 -13.88 5.72
C ILE A 385 -11.66 -15.36 5.40
N VAL A 386 -12.50 -15.80 4.47
CA VAL A 386 -12.47 -17.18 4.00
C VAL A 386 -11.70 -17.18 2.70
N THR A 387 -10.60 -17.93 2.67
CA THR A 387 -9.92 -18.21 1.42
C THR A 387 -10.86 -19.03 0.52
N THR A 388 -11.51 -18.37 -0.43
CA THR A 388 -12.48 -18.99 -1.36
C THR A 388 -11.85 -19.47 -2.66
N ALA A 389 -10.63 -19.01 -2.93
CA ALA A 389 -9.82 -19.44 -4.03
C ALA A 389 -8.34 -19.36 -3.64
N THR A 390 -7.58 -20.32 -4.13
CA THR A 390 -6.13 -20.34 -4.06
C THR A 390 -5.55 -20.35 -5.47
N SER A 391 -4.27 -20.06 -5.63
CA SER A 391 -3.57 -20.44 -6.87
C SER A 391 -2.57 -21.53 -6.54
N SER A 392 -2.61 -22.62 -7.31
CA SER A 392 -1.88 -23.85 -7.00
C SER A 392 -0.45 -23.90 -7.48
N ASP A 393 -0.09 -23.00 -8.39
CA ASP A 393 1.25 -22.86 -8.96
C ASP A 393 1.86 -21.50 -8.64
N TYR A 394 1.15 -20.70 -7.84
CA TYR A 394 1.49 -19.35 -7.44
C TYR A 394 1.67 -18.35 -8.59
N ASN A 395 1.18 -18.66 -9.79
CA ASN A 395 1.52 -17.89 -10.97
C ASN A 395 0.39 -17.83 -12.01
N THR A 396 -0.04 -18.98 -12.52
CA THR A 396 -0.90 -19.05 -13.71
C THR A 396 -2.23 -19.73 -13.47
N ALA A 397 -2.41 -20.47 -12.37
CA ALA A 397 -3.60 -21.28 -12.13
C ALA A 397 -4.32 -20.93 -10.83
N ILE A 398 -5.62 -20.63 -10.89
CA ILE A 398 -6.48 -20.36 -9.72
C ILE A 398 -7.48 -21.51 -9.54
N ASN A 399 -7.53 -22.08 -8.34
CA ASN A 399 -8.50 -23.11 -7.96
C ASN A 399 -9.49 -22.52 -6.94
N SER A 400 -10.78 -22.68 -7.21
CA SER A 400 -11.83 -22.29 -6.29
C SER A 400 -12.19 -23.44 -5.34
N THR A 401 -12.69 -23.09 -4.16
CA THR A 401 -13.33 -24.05 -3.24
C THR A 401 -14.78 -24.38 -3.63
N SER A 402 -15.27 -23.84 -4.75
CA SER A 402 -16.65 -24.02 -5.24
C SER A 402 -16.69 -24.16 -6.77
N ALA A 403 -17.87 -24.52 -7.31
CA ALA A 403 -18.13 -24.59 -8.76
C ALA A 403 -18.07 -23.22 -9.46
N LYS A 404 -18.00 -22.13 -8.69
CA LYS A 404 -17.78 -20.75 -9.16
C LYS A 404 -16.89 -20.01 -8.18
N LEU A 405 -16.25 -18.93 -8.63
CA LEU A 405 -15.60 -18.00 -7.69
C LEU A 405 -16.64 -17.41 -6.72
N VAL A 406 -16.26 -17.34 -5.45
CA VAL A 406 -17.07 -16.79 -4.36
C VAL A 406 -16.28 -15.66 -3.71
N ALA A 407 -16.93 -14.53 -3.42
CA ALA A 407 -16.31 -13.39 -2.78
C ALA A 407 -15.69 -13.75 -1.42
N THR A 408 -14.54 -13.17 -1.08
CA THR A 408 -13.73 -13.50 0.09
C THR A 408 -14.35 -13.07 1.44
N ASN A 409 -15.38 -12.20 1.44
CA ASN A 409 -16.07 -11.68 2.63
C ASN A 409 -15.12 -11.00 3.64
N VAL A 410 -14.35 -10.02 3.17
CA VAL A 410 -13.36 -9.31 3.97
C VAL A 410 -14.02 -8.28 4.88
N VAL A 411 -13.58 -8.24 6.13
CA VAL A 411 -13.78 -7.11 7.07
C VAL A 411 -12.42 -6.63 7.51
N ARG A 412 -12.15 -5.32 7.45
CA ARG A 412 -10.89 -4.73 7.93
C ARG A 412 -10.83 -4.87 9.45
N TYR A 413 -10.09 -5.88 9.91
CA TYR A 413 -10.01 -6.24 11.32
C TYR A 413 -9.30 -5.18 12.14
N ASN A 414 -8.24 -4.60 11.58
CA ASN A 414 -7.49 -3.50 12.17
C ASN A 414 -7.47 -2.31 11.20
N PRO A 415 -8.54 -1.50 11.14
CA PRO A 415 -8.69 -0.40 10.18
C PRO A 415 -7.53 0.61 10.19
N TRP A 416 -6.97 0.83 11.37
CA TRP A 416 -5.86 1.76 11.62
C TRP A 416 -4.53 1.03 11.90
N GLY A 417 -4.45 -0.20 11.41
CA GLY A 417 -3.25 -1.02 11.38
C GLY A 417 -2.71 -1.40 12.75
N ASN A 418 -3.56 -1.50 13.78
CA ASN A 418 -3.19 -2.00 15.09
C ASN A 418 -4.30 -2.85 15.70
N GLN A 419 -3.91 -3.91 16.40
CA GLN A 419 -4.81 -4.67 17.24
C GLN A 419 -5.35 -3.79 18.37
N GLN A 420 -6.67 -3.75 18.53
CA GLN A 420 -7.30 -2.93 19.56
C GLN A 420 -7.05 -3.51 20.96
N PRO A 421 -6.65 -2.69 21.95
CA PRO A 421 -6.47 -3.15 23.32
C PRO A 421 -7.83 -3.53 23.93
N ALA A 422 -7.84 -4.55 24.81
CA ALA A 422 -9.06 -4.97 25.51
C ALA A 422 -9.66 -3.84 26.37
N ASN A 423 -8.81 -3.00 26.97
CA ASN A 423 -9.19 -1.87 27.81
C ASN A 423 -8.51 -0.59 27.28
N PRO A 424 -9.08 0.07 26.25
CA PRO A 424 -8.46 1.24 25.64
C PRO A 424 -8.39 2.42 26.62
N THR A 425 -7.28 3.16 26.60
CA THR A 425 -7.09 4.40 27.40
C THR A 425 -6.55 5.53 26.52
N VAL A 426 -6.67 6.79 26.96
CA VAL A 426 -6.14 7.94 26.19
C VAL A 426 -4.62 7.96 26.05
N THR A 427 -3.90 7.27 26.95
CA THR A 427 -2.44 7.14 26.90
C THR A 427 -1.99 5.92 26.11
N ASP A 428 -2.92 5.05 25.70
CA ASP A 428 -2.61 3.85 24.94
C ASP A 428 -2.02 4.21 23.55
N PRO A 429 -0.86 3.66 23.16
CA PRO A 429 -0.21 3.99 21.90
C PRO A 429 -1.03 3.60 20.67
N VAL A 430 -1.85 2.54 20.74
CA VAL A 430 -2.76 2.15 19.64
C VAL A 430 -3.85 3.19 19.47
N VAL A 431 -4.46 3.63 20.57
CA VAL A 431 -5.52 4.63 20.54
C VAL A 431 -4.98 5.98 20.03
N GLN A 432 -3.79 6.40 20.47
CA GLN A 432 -3.13 7.59 19.95
C GLN A 432 -2.80 7.47 18.45
N ASN A 433 -2.34 6.31 18.00
CA ASN A 433 -2.06 6.04 16.57
C ASN A 433 -3.34 6.14 15.72
N ASN A 434 -4.40 5.43 16.10
CA ASN A 434 -5.71 5.51 15.44
C ASN A 434 -6.18 6.98 15.34
N THR A 435 -6.04 7.73 16.43
CA THR A 435 -6.43 9.15 16.50
C THR A 435 -5.60 10.02 15.55
N MET A 436 -4.28 9.79 15.44
CA MET A 436 -3.43 10.49 14.48
C MET A 436 -3.86 10.22 13.03
N LEU A 437 -4.03 8.97 12.64
CA LEU A 437 -4.46 8.62 11.27
C LEU A 437 -5.86 9.16 10.95
N LEU A 438 -6.80 9.04 11.90
CA LEU A 438 -8.17 9.52 11.74
C LEU A 438 -8.23 11.05 11.66
N SER A 439 -7.48 11.78 12.50
CA SER A 439 -7.43 13.24 12.43
C SER A 439 -6.74 13.77 11.18
N LEU A 440 -5.71 13.07 10.69
CA LEU A 440 -5.12 13.36 9.39
C LEU A 440 -6.14 13.19 8.27
N MET A 441 -6.84 12.06 8.22
CA MET A 441 -7.90 11.81 7.22
C MET A 441 -9.03 12.86 7.31
N GLN A 442 -9.52 13.16 8.52
CA GLN A 442 -10.62 14.10 8.73
C GLN A 442 -10.27 15.55 8.36
N THR A 443 -8.98 15.91 8.35
CA THR A 443 -8.52 17.24 7.92
C THR A 443 -8.08 17.27 6.45
N LEU A 444 -7.52 16.18 5.93
CA LEU A 444 -7.10 16.07 4.52
C LEU A 444 -8.31 15.94 3.57
N ASN A 445 -9.28 15.06 3.89
CA ASN A 445 -10.39 14.75 2.97
C ASN A 445 -11.26 15.97 2.61
N PRO A 446 -11.65 16.85 3.56
CA PRO A 446 -12.39 18.07 3.21
C PRO A 446 -11.60 19.02 2.31
N GLN A 447 -10.28 19.10 2.48
CA GLN A 447 -9.41 19.95 1.67
C GLN A 447 -9.27 19.39 0.24
N LEU A 448 -9.09 18.08 0.11
CA LEU A 448 -9.12 17.39 -1.18
C LEU A 448 -10.46 17.58 -1.90
N LYS A 449 -11.59 17.42 -1.20
CA LYS A 449 -12.93 17.66 -1.77
C LYS A 449 -13.10 19.11 -2.21
N SER A 450 -12.63 20.06 -1.42
CA SER A 450 -12.69 21.50 -1.73
C SER A 450 -11.82 21.88 -2.93
N ALA A 451 -10.71 21.18 -3.16
CA ALA A 451 -9.90 21.35 -4.36
C ALA A 451 -10.61 20.89 -5.65
N GLY A 452 -11.68 20.10 -5.54
CA GLY A 452 -12.48 19.64 -6.68
C GLY A 452 -11.73 18.66 -7.59
N GLY A 453 -12.34 18.35 -8.74
CA GLY A 453 -11.75 17.44 -9.74
C GLY A 453 -11.34 16.10 -9.13
N ARG A 454 -10.07 15.70 -9.34
CA ARG A 454 -9.51 14.45 -8.80
C ARG A 454 -9.40 14.46 -7.27
N GLY A 455 -9.41 15.62 -6.61
CA GLY A 455 -9.44 15.71 -5.15
C GLY A 455 -10.66 15.01 -4.55
N VAL A 456 -11.80 15.02 -5.24
CA VAL A 456 -13.00 14.28 -4.81
C VAL A 456 -12.78 12.77 -4.82
N THR A 457 -12.06 12.25 -5.83
CA THR A 457 -11.69 10.83 -5.93
C THR A 457 -10.64 10.46 -4.89
N LEU A 458 -9.61 11.30 -4.71
CA LEU A 458 -8.54 11.08 -3.73
C LEU A 458 -9.06 11.02 -2.28
N ALA A 459 -10.12 11.78 -1.97
CA ALA A 459 -10.76 11.76 -0.66
C ALA A 459 -11.51 10.44 -0.33
N ASN A 460 -11.57 9.48 -1.26
CA ASN A 460 -12.09 8.12 -1.03
C ASN A 460 -10.99 7.11 -0.67
N TYR A 461 -9.75 7.58 -0.47
CA TYR A 461 -8.63 6.80 0.03
C TYR A 461 -8.22 7.29 1.40
N PHE A 462 -7.77 6.37 2.24
CA PHE A 462 -7.25 6.69 3.56
C PHE A 462 -6.02 5.87 3.86
N GLN A 463 -5.15 6.42 4.71
CA GLN A 463 -3.99 5.71 5.22
C GLN A 463 -4.44 4.80 6.35
N SER A 464 -4.40 3.49 6.11
CA SER A 464 -4.72 2.49 7.13
C SER A 464 -3.61 2.38 8.18
N GLY A 465 -2.37 2.68 7.82
CA GLY A 465 -1.29 2.77 8.80
C GLY A 465 0.08 2.94 8.17
N SER A 466 1.09 3.12 9.01
CA SER A 466 2.49 3.00 8.61
C SER A 466 3.33 2.29 9.65
N ILE A 467 4.27 1.46 9.20
CA ILE A 467 5.25 0.79 10.04
C ILE A 467 6.67 1.16 9.62
N TRP A 468 7.55 1.29 10.61
CA TRP A 468 8.98 1.53 10.40
C TRP A 468 9.80 0.97 11.56
N SER A 469 11.13 0.91 11.39
CA SER A 469 12.07 0.50 12.42
C SER A 469 13.12 1.58 12.74
N ASN A 470 13.78 1.47 13.89
CA ASN A 470 14.94 2.28 14.27
C ASN A 470 16.26 1.79 13.65
N ASN A 471 16.27 0.60 13.06
CA ASN A 471 17.42 -0.03 12.43
C ASN A 471 16.96 -0.77 11.15
N LEU A 472 17.80 -1.63 10.57
CA LEU A 472 17.34 -2.64 9.62
C LEU A 472 16.19 -3.44 10.24
N ILE A 473 15.24 -3.80 9.38
CA ILE A 473 14.08 -4.67 9.66
C ILE A 473 14.43 -5.86 10.60
N PRO A 474 13.48 -6.31 11.42
CA PRO A 474 13.56 -6.44 12.88
C PRO A 474 14.44 -7.58 13.43
N ASN A 475 15.14 -8.32 12.58
CA ASN A 475 15.99 -9.45 13.00
C ASN A 475 17.43 -9.02 13.32
N GLN A 476 17.63 -7.81 13.84
CA GLN A 476 18.93 -7.30 14.31
C GLN A 476 18.84 -6.92 15.79
N THR A 477 19.91 -7.17 16.54
CA THR A 477 19.99 -6.80 17.97
C THR A 477 19.69 -5.31 18.17
N GLY A 478 18.72 -5.00 19.04
CA GLY A 478 18.29 -3.62 19.34
C GLY A 478 17.31 -3.00 18.33
N ALA A 479 16.87 -3.75 17.31
CA ALA A 479 15.83 -3.31 16.40
C ALA A 479 14.46 -3.24 17.12
N GLN A 480 13.76 -2.13 16.93
CA GLN A 480 12.42 -1.89 17.42
C GLN A 480 11.55 -1.45 16.24
N GLN A 481 10.28 -1.87 16.28
CA GLN A 481 9.26 -1.50 15.30
C GLN A 481 8.32 -0.46 15.91
N PHE A 482 7.82 0.44 15.08
CA PHE A 482 6.99 1.56 15.48
C PHE A 482 5.84 1.75 14.50
N GLY A 483 4.81 2.47 14.96
CA GLY A 483 3.66 2.83 14.14
C GLY A 483 2.56 1.78 14.21
N SER A 484 2.04 1.40 13.04
CA SER A 484 0.89 0.53 12.84
C SER A 484 1.35 -0.89 12.54
N LEU A 485 1.42 -1.73 13.58
CA LEU A 485 2.11 -3.02 13.51
C LEU A 485 1.25 -4.17 12.95
N PHE A 486 -0.04 -3.97 12.71
CA PHE A 486 -1.00 -5.03 12.36
C PHE A 486 -2.06 -4.53 11.36
N ALA A 487 -1.68 -4.24 10.10
CA ALA A 487 -2.60 -3.90 8.99
C ALA A 487 -3.46 -5.08 8.49
N ALA A 488 -4.08 -5.81 9.42
CA ALA A 488 -4.83 -7.01 9.17
C ALA A 488 -6.06 -6.74 8.31
N ASN A 489 -6.27 -7.62 7.33
CA ASN A 489 -7.43 -7.61 6.43
C ASN A 489 -7.48 -6.40 5.48
N THR A 490 -6.33 -5.80 5.18
CA THR A 490 -6.16 -4.82 4.09
C THR A 490 -5.89 -5.55 2.78
N THR A 491 -6.18 -4.93 1.62
CA THR A 491 -5.96 -5.55 0.30
C THR A 491 -4.48 -5.83 -0.03
N MET A 492 -3.55 -5.52 0.85
CA MET A 492 -2.14 -5.89 0.71
C MET A 492 -1.72 -7.03 1.66
N GLU A 493 -2.50 -7.33 2.70
CA GLU A 493 -2.14 -8.19 3.83
C GLU A 493 -3.26 -9.17 4.26
N THR A 494 -4.33 -9.29 3.46
CA THR A 494 -5.63 -9.91 3.85
C THR A 494 -5.48 -11.32 4.44
N PHE A 495 -4.47 -12.10 4.03
CA PHE A 495 -4.32 -13.49 4.48
C PHE A 495 -3.18 -13.71 5.50
N GLN A 496 -2.42 -12.69 5.90
CA GLN A 496 -1.13 -12.91 6.61
C GLN A 496 -0.91 -12.13 7.92
N GLN A 497 -1.96 -11.65 8.59
CA GLN A 497 -1.77 -10.91 9.83
C GLN A 497 -2.80 -11.36 10.88
N VAL A 498 -2.41 -12.43 11.58
CA VAL A 498 -3.02 -13.18 12.70
C VAL A 498 -4.45 -12.80 13.18
N SER A 499 -5.28 -13.83 13.34
CA SER A 499 -6.64 -13.83 13.94
C SER A 499 -6.64 -14.47 15.37
N PRO A 500 -7.76 -14.57 16.10
CA PRO A 500 -8.07 -13.94 17.39
C PRO A 500 -7.80 -14.84 18.63
N SER A 501 -7.05 -15.94 18.49
CA SER A 501 -6.85 -16.96 19.53
C SER A 501 -5.43 -17.02 20.11
N ASN A 502 -4.57 -16.07 19.76
CA ASN A 502 -3.26 -15.98 20.40
C ASN A 502 -3.38 -15.20 21.73
N SER A 503 -3.35 -15.94 22.84
CA SER A 503 -3.39 -15.38 24.19
C SER A 503 -2.03 -14.89 24.70
N ASP A 504 -0.96 -14.98 23.88
CA ASP A 504 0.38 -14.54 24.28
C ASP A 504 0.60 -13.06 23.91
N PRO A 505 0.64 -12.14 24.89
CA PRO A 505 0.95 -10.73 24.65
C PRO A 505 2.39 -10.49 24.16
N ASN A 506 3.26 -11.52 24.18
CA ASN A 506 4.62 -11.49 23.63
C ASN A 506 4.76 -12.23 22.29
N ALA A 507 3.68 -12.82 21.77
CA ALA A 507 3.74 -13.38 20.44
C ALA A 507 4.02 -12.26 19.45
N THR A 508 5.14 -12.37 18.74
CA THR A 508 5.47 -11.43 17.68
C THR A 508 4.34 -11.47 16.66
N ALA A 509 3.64 -10.35 16.56
CA ALA A 509 2.82 -10.01 15.42
C ALA A 509 3.48 -10.53 14.15
N GLN A 510 2.85 -11.48 13.44
CA GLN A 510 3.22 -11.73 12.05
C GLN A 510 2.70 -10.50 11.29
N ASN A 511 3.55 -9.49 11.17
CA ASN A 511 3.34 -8.36 10.29
C ASN A 511 4.27 -8.49 9.07
N CYS A 512 4.21 -7.54 8.14
CA CYS A 512 5.03 -7.61 6.93
C CYS A 512 6.52 -7.89 7.22
N PHE A 513 7.08 -7.40 8.33
CA PHE A 513 8.48 -7.60 8.69
C PHE A 513 8.84 -8.99 9.20
N SER A 514 7.88 -9.85 9.55
CA SER A 514 8.21 -11.26 9.85
C SER A 514 8.78 -11.94 8.61
N CYS A 515 8.20 -11.63 7.45
CA CYS A 515 8.60 -12.17 6.15
C CYS A 515 9.47 -11.20 5.32
N HIS A 516 9.70 -10.00 5.81
CA HIS A 516 10.67 -9.02 5.32
C HIS A 516 11.64 -8.76 6.45
N SER A 517 12.43 -9.78 6.78
CA SER A 517 13.46 -9.72 7.83
C SER A 517 14.82 -10.11 7.24
N ILE A 518 15.86 -9.41 7.66
CA ILE A 518 17.23 -9.69 7.25
C ILE A 518 17.94 -10.35 8.42
N PRO A 519 18.44 -11.60 8.27
CA PRO A 519 19.11 -12.29 9.35
C PRO A 519 20.30 -11.50 9.90
N THR A 520 20.52 -11.54 11.22
CA THR A 520 21.77 -11.08 11.82
C THR A 520 22.92 -11.93 11.24
N PRO A 521 23.95 -11.32 10.64
CA PRO A 521 25.10 -12.06 10.14
C PRO A 521 25.93 -12.60 11.33
N PRO A 522 26.43 -13.85 11.29
CA PRO A 522 27.33 -14.38 12.31
C PRO A 522 28.56 -13.49 12.54
N PRO A 523 29.15 -13.47 13.75
CA PRO A 523 30.40 -12.75 14.02
C PRO A 523 31.50 -13.11 13.01
N GLY A 524 32.11 -12.11 12.36
CA GLY A 524 33.18 -12.30 11.38
C GLY A 524 32.74 -12.65 9.96
N SER A 525 31.42 -12.67 9.67
CA SER A 525 30.88 -12.88 8.31
C SER A 525 30.59 -11.56 7.58
N THR A 526 30.35 -11.63 6.26
CA THR A 526 29.99 -10.47 5.45
C THR A 526 28.70 -9.82 5.98
N PRO A 527 28.63 -8.47 6.03
CA PRO A 527 27.42 -7.77 6.47
C PRO A 527 26.18 -8.23 5.70
N SER A 528 25.08 -8.40 6.44
CA SER A 528 23.82 -8.84 5.87
C SER A 528 23.32 -7.83 4.85
N ALA A 529 22.77 -8.31 3.72
CA ALA A 529 22.35 -7.44 2.64
C ALA A 529 21.07 -6.68 3.02
N GLY A 530 21.24 -5.43 3.43
CA GLY A 530 20.20 -4.47 3.77
C GLY A 530 19.09 -4.33 2.72
N THR A 531 19.44 -4.50 1.45
CA THR A 531 18.51 -4.52 0.32
C THR A 531 17.64 -5.78 0.24
N GLY A 532 18.00 -6.85 0.95
CA GLY A 532 17.20 -8.09 1.07
C GLY A 532 15.88 -7.92 1.80
N VAL A 533 15.59 -6.72 2.31
CA VAL A 533 14.25 -6.29 2.75
C VAL A 533 13.24 -6.41 1.61
N SER A 534 13.68 -6.20 0.37
CA SER A 534 12.89 -6.46 -0.83
C SER A 534 13.21 -7.84 -1.36
N HIS A 535 12.19 -8.63 -1.72
CA HIS A 535 12.37 -9.87 -2.47
C HIS A 535 12.43 -9.62 -3.98
N VAL A 536 12.13 -8.40 -4.44
CA VAL A 536 12.37 -8.02 -5.83
C VAL A 536 13.88 -7.85 -6.03
N PHE A 537 14.51 -7.03 -5.19
CA PHE A 537 15.91 -6.60 -5.37
C PHE A 537 16.94 -7.74 -5.61
N PRO A 538 17.04 -8.78 -4.76
CA PRO A 538 18.03 -9.84 -4.95
C PRO A 538 17.69 -10.80 -6.10
N HIS A 539 16.45 -10.78 -6.58
CA HIS A 539 15.95 -11.70 -7.61
C HIS A 539 15.76 -11.03 -8.98
N VAL A 540 16.26 -9.81 -9.16
CA VAL A 540 16.29 -9.16 -10.47
C VAL A 540 17.41 -9.76 -11.33
N THR A 541 17.04 -10.38 -12.45
CA THR A 541 17.98 -11.00 -13.41
C THR A 541 18.30 -10.09 -14.60
N ALA A 542 17.44 -9.11 -14.88
CA ALA A 542 17.61 -8.15 -15.95
C ALA A 542 16.96 -6.81 -15.58
N SER A 543 17.54 -5.71 -16.05
CA SER A 543 17.02 -4.36 -15.82
C SER A 543 17.29 -3.47 -17.02
N THR A 544 16.30 -2.73 -17.48
CA THR A 544 16.51 -1.70 -18.51
C THR A 544 17.27 -0.48 -17.97
N ALA A 545 17.61 -0.45 -16.68
CA ALA A 545 18.48 0.54 -16.06
C ALA A 545 19.98 0.21 -16.22
N SER A 546 20.34 -0.97 -16.75
CA SER A 546 21.73 -1.35 -16.99
C SER A 546 22.34 -0.50 -18.12
N ALA A 547 23.52 0.09 -17.87
CA ALA A 547 24.24 0.99 -18.79
C ALA A 547 24.80 0.31 -20.06
N THR A 548 24.20 -0.77 -20.54
CA THR A 548 24.66 -1.50 -21.74
C THR A 548 23.48 -2.01 -22.56
N GLN A 549 22.71 -1.09 -23.14
CA GLN A 549 22.24 -1.38 -24.50
C GLN A 549 23.45 -1.21 -25.41
N ALA A 550 24.11 -2.34 -25.72
CA ALA A 550 25.02 -2.39 -26.84
C ALA A 550 24.30 -1.79 -28.06
N LYS A 551 24.93 -0.78 -28.66
CA LYS A 551 24.54 -0.24 -29.96
C LYS A 551 24.21 -1.42 -30.89
N LYS A 552 22.97 -1.52 -31.35
CA LYS A 552 22.67 -2.22 -32.59
C LYS A 552 22.62 -1.21 -33.71
#